data_AF-A0A2V5YPA6-F1
#
_entry.id   AF-A0A2V5YPA6-F1
#
_cell.length_a   1.000
_cell.length_b   1.000
_cell.length_c   1.000
_cell.angle_alpha   90.00
_cell.angle_beta   90.00
_cell.angle_gamma   90.00
#
_symmetry.space_group_name_H-M   'P 1'
#
loop_
_entity.id
_entity.type
_entity.pdbx_description
1 polymer ?
#
loop_
_entity_poly.entity_id
_entity_poly.type
_entity_poly.pdbx_seq_one_letter_code
_entity_poly.pdbx_strand_id
1 'polypeptide(L)'
;MTYQAAELIAILDDPAQGNGLVILVHQLIAAKLNIANGADPSAVQQVTTDADNMIGTLTVPPIGNGYLPPAQTGDLAETLTEYNEGTIGPGHCND
;
A
#
# COMPACT_ATOMS: atom_id res chain seq x y z
N MET A 1 -9.15 4.53 -10.93
CA MET A 1 -8.49 3.74 -11.98
C MET A 1 -8.38 2.31 -11.49
N THR A 2 -8.46 1.31 -12.37
CA THR A 2 -8.28 -0.09 -11.99
C THR A 2 -7.05 -0.62 -12.70
N TYR A 3 -6.05 -1.07 -11.95
CA TYR A 3 -4.86 -1.72 -12.50
C TYR A 3 -5.17 -3.18 -12.80
N GLN A 4 -4.65 -3.67 -13.92
CA GLN A 4 -4.63 -5.09 -14.24
C GLN A 4 -3.57 -5.82 -13.39
N ALA A 5 -3.72 -7.13 -13.20
CA ALA A 5 -2.78 -7.92 -12.40
C ALA A 5 -1.32 -7.78 -12.85
N ALA A 6 -1.07 -7.74 -14.16
CA ALA A 6 0.27 -7.54 -14.72
C ALA A 6 0.86 -6.15 -14.38
N GLU A 7 0.02 -5.12 -14.30
CA GLU A 7 0.45 -3.76 -13.94
C GLU A 7 0.77 -3.68 -12.45
N LEU A 8 -0.03 -4.34 -11.60
CA LEU A 8 0.25 -4.44 -10.16
C LEU A 8 1.58 -5.16 -9.90
N ILE A 9 1.87 -6.25 -10.62
CA ILE A 9 3.15 -6.96 -10.53
C ILE A 9 4.29 -6.03 -10.97
N ALA A 10 4.15 -5.34 -12.10
CA ALA A 10 5.17 -4.42 -12.58
C ALA A 10 5.43 -3.27 -11.60
N ILE A 11 4.40 -2.77 -10.92
CA ILE A 11 4.55 -1.77 -9.86
C ILE A 11 5.31 -2.37 -8.67
N LEU A 12 4.95 -3.57 -8.21
CA LEU A 12 5.62 -4.25 -7.08
C LEU A 12 7.10 -4.55 -7.37
N ASP A 13 7.46 -4.87 -8.62
CA ASP A 13 8.83 -5.14 -9.04
C ASP A 13 9.66 -3.85 -9.23
N ASP A 14 9.03 -2.68 -9.32
CA ASP A 14 9.72 -1.40 -9.53
C ASP A 14 10.33 -0.88 -8.21
N PRO A 15 11.65 -0.64 -8.15
CA PRO A 15 12.26 -0.10 -6.95
C PRO A 15 11.80 1.34 -6.74
N ALA A 16 11.36 1.65 -5.52
CA ALA A 16 10.76 2.95 -5.22
C ALA A 16 11.66 4.17 -5.49
N GLN A 17 12.99 4.03 -5.46
CA GLN A 17 13.95 5.10 -5.82
C GLN A 17 13.68 6.46 -5.14
N GLY A 18 13.16 6.46 -3.91
CA GLY A 18 12.81 7.67 -3.17
C GLY A 18 11.47 8.30 -3.55
N ASN A 19 10.65 7.64 -4.37
CA ASN A 19 9.29 8.03 -4.68
C ASN A 19 8.32 7.48 -3.63
N GLY A 20 7.77 8.37 -2.81
CA GLY A 20 6.79 8.02 -1.77
C GLY A 20 5.53 7.37 -2.33
N LEU A 21 5.13 7.70 -3.56
CA LEU A 21 3.98 7.07 -4.21
C LEU A 21 4.20 5.57 -4.42
N VAL A 22 5.38 5.18 -4.90
CA VAL A 22 5.69 3.76 -5.15
C VAL A 22 5.72 2.99 -3.83
N ILE A 23 6.36 3.56 -2.80
CA ILE A 23 6.38 2.98 -1.44
C ILE A 23 4.96 2.77 -0.92
N LEU A 24 4.13 3.82 -0.95
CA LEU A 24 2.76 3.77 -0.46
C LEU A 24 1.94 2.70 -1.20
N VAL A 25 2.09 2.61 -2.51
CA VAL A 25 1.34 1.66 -3.35
C VAL A 25 1.78 0.23 -3.08
N HIS A 26 3.08 -0.03 -2.88
CA HIS A 26 3.57 -1.35 -2.48
C HIS A 26 2.89 -1.84 -1.19
N GLN A 27 2.89 -1.00 -0.16
CA GLN A 27 2.31 -1.36 1.13
C GLN A 27 0.79 -1.51 1.06
N LEU A 28 0.12 -0.66 0.28
CA LEU A 28 -1.32 -0.73 0.07
C LEU A 28 -1.75 -2.00 -0.67
N ILE A 29 -0.99 -2.42 -1.70
CA ILE A 29 -1.24 -3.68 -2.41
C ILE A 29 -1.11 -4.86 -1.44
N ALA A 30 -0.03 -4.91 -0.64
CA ALA A 30 0.17 -5.95 0.35
C ALA A 30 -0.96 -6.00 1.40
N ALA A 31 -1.39 -4.85 1.92
CA ALA A 31 -2.48 -4.78 2.89
C ALA A 31 -3.80 -5.29 2.30
N LYS A 32 -4.15 -4.87 1.08
CA LYS A 32 -5.35 -5.35 0.37
C LYS A 32 -5.29 -6.85 0.10
N LEU A 33 -4.11 -7.41 -0.20
CA LEU A 33 -3.93 -8.86 -0.36
C LEU A 33 -4.09 -9.59 0.98
N ASN A 34 -3.55 -9.08 2.09
CA ASN A 34 -3.74 -9.67 3.41
C ASN A 34 -5.23 -9.69 3.81
N ILE A 35 -5.95 -8.59 3.58
CA ILE A 35 -7.40 -8.50 3.83
C ILE A 35 -8.17 -9.48 2.94
N ALA A 36 -7.81 -9.59 1.66
CA ALA A 36 -8.43 -10.56 0.74
C ALA A 36 -8.18 -12.01 1.16
N ASN A 37 -7.08 -12.28 1.88
CA ASN A 37 -6.77 -13.58 2.48
C ASN A 37 -7.37 -13.78 3.88
N GLY A 38 -8.20 -12.84 4.36
CA GLY A 38 -8.97 -12.98 5.60
C GLY A 38 -8.39 -12.28 6.82
N ALA A 39 -7.34 -11.48 6.67
CA ALA A 39 -6.86 -10.63 7.76
C ALA A 39 -7.91 -9.57 8.14
N ASP A 40 -8.05 -9.30 9.43
CA ASP A 40 -8.99 -8.28 9.93
C ASP A 40 -8.53 -6.87 9.51
N PRO A 41 -9.38 -6.06 8.85
CA PRO A 41 -8.98 -4.74 8.34
C PRO A 41 -9.12 -3.61 9.37
N SER A 42 -9.63 -3.87 10.59
CA SER A 42 -10.05 -2.81 11.51
C SER A 42 -8.92 -1.83 11.87
N ALA A 43 -7.68 -2.31 11.96
CA ALA A 43 -6.50 -1.50 12.26
C ALA A 43 -6.11 -0.54 11.12
N VAL A 44 -6.43 -0.85 9.86
CA VAL A 44 -5.96 -0.10 8.68
C VAL A 44 -7.07 0.39 7.74
N GLN A 45 -8.33 0.25 8.12
CA GLN A 45 -9.46 0.61 7.26
C GLN A 45 -9.42 2.08 6.81
N GLN A 46 -9.19 3.01 7.76
CA GLN A 46 -9.05 4.43 7.44
C GLN A 46 -7.79 4.71 6.62
N VAL A 47 -6.66 4.11 7.01
CA VAL A 47 -5.36 4.28 6.33
C VAL A 47 -5.42 3.83 4.87
N THR A 48 -6.09 2.71 4.60
CA THR A 48 -6.31 2.20 3.24
C THR A 48 -7.11 3.20 2.40
N THR A 49 -8.14 3.81 2.99
CA THR A 49 -8.97 4.84 2.34
C THR A 49 -8.17 6.12 2.07
N ASP A 50 -7.38 6.56 3.04
CA ASP A 50 -6.54 7.75 2.92
C ASP A 50 -5.43 7.55 1.87
N ALA A 51 -4.84 6.36 1.81
CA ALA A 51 -3.87 5.99 0.79
C ALA A 51 -4.50 5.98 -0.62
N ASP A 52 -5.69 5.39 -0.79
CA ASP A 52 -6.42 5.40 -2.06
C ASP A 52 -6.74 6.84 -2.51
N ASN A 53 -7.16 7.71 -1.59
CA ASN A 53 -7.42 9.12 -1.87
C ASN A 53 -6.15 9.89 -2.25
N MET A 54 -5.04 9.62 -1.58
CA MET A 54 -3.75 10.26 -1.83
C MET A 54 -3.17 9.86 -3.19
N ILE A 55 -3.34 8.59 -3.59
CA ILE A 55 -2.99 8.11 -4.94
C ILE A 55 -3.90 8.78 -5.99
N GLY A 56 -5.21 8.82 -5.75
CA GLY A 56 -6.17 9.56 -6.55
C GLY A 56 -6.13 9.21 -8.04
N THR A 57 -5.71 10.17 -8.87
CA THR A 57 -5.60 10.03 -10.34
C THR A 57 -4.17 9.81 -10.82
N LEU A 58 -3.20 9.64 -9.92
CA LEU A 58 -1.81 9.41 -10.28
C LEU A 58 -1.62 8.01 -10.88
N THR A 59 -0.85 7.94 -11.97
CA THR A 59 -0.41 6.66 -12.54
C THR A 59 0.97 6.32 -12.00
N VAL A 60 1.07 5.21 -11.28
CA VAL A 60 2.27 4.81 -10.52
C VAL A 60 3.35 4.29 -11.48
N PRO A 61 4.64 4.63 -11.27
CA PRO A 61 5.75 3.98 -11.96
C PRO A 61 5.73 2.45 -11.79
N PRO A 62 6.13 1.67 -12.82
CA PRO A 62 6.69 2.10 -14.10
C PRO A 62 5.62 2.35 -15.18
N ILE A 63 4.34 2.16 -14.85
CA ILE A 63 3.21 2.33 -15.80
C ILE A 63 3.00 3.80 -16.16
N GLY A 64 3.23 4.68 -15.18
CA GLY A 64 3.20 6.12 -15.35
C GLY A 64 4.43 6.80 -14.74
N ASN A 65 4.28 8.10 -14.50
CA ASN A 65 5.32 8.96 -13.95
C ASN A 65 4.87 9.68 -12.66
N GLY A 66 3.85 9.15 -11.99
CA GLY A 66 3.32 9.70 -10.75
C GLY A 66 4.39 9.76 -9.67
N TYR A 67 4.32 10.80 -8.85
CA TYR A 67 5.27 11.02 -7.78
C TYR A 67 4.58 11.66 -6.57
N LEU A 68 4.93 11.18 -5.40
CA LEU A 68 4.64 11.85 -4.13
C LEU A 68 5.93 11.93 -3.30
N PRO A 69 6.21 13.06 -2.64
CA PRO A 69 7.29 13.15 -1.67
C PRO A 69 7.12 12.11 -0.55
N PRO A 70 8.18 11.37 -0.16
CA PRO A 70 8.11 10.41 0.95
C PRO A 70 7.57 11.00 2.26
N ALA A 71 7.85 12.28 2.52
CA ALA A 71 7.34 13.00 3.69
C ALA A 71 5.82 13.17 3.70
N GLN A 72 5.14 13.12 2.54
CA GLN A 72 3.67 13.19 2.48
C GLN A 72 3.02 11.83 2.68
N THR A 73 3.73 10.74 2.33
CA THR A 73 3.23 9.37 2.35
C THR A 73 3.66 8.59 3.58
N GLY A 74 4.62 9.11 4.35
CA GLY A 74 5.36 8.38 5.38
C GLY A 74 4.48 7.70 6.42
N ASP A 75 3.62 8.46 7.09
CA ASP A 75 2.75 7.97 8.16
C ASP A 75 1.81 6.84 7.67
N LEU A 76 1.24 6.99 6.47
CA LEU A 76 0.38 5.98 5.87
C LEU A 76 1.18 4.72 5.49
N ALA A 77 2.36 4.90 4.89
CA ALA A 77 3.22 3.79 4.50
C ALA A 77 3.75 3.02 5.73
N GLU A 78 4.10 3.71 6.81
CA GLU A 78 4.54 3.10 8.07
C GLU A 78 3.41 2.28 8.69
N THR A 79 2.20 2.85 8.82
CA THR A 79 1.06 2.13 9.40
C THR A 79 0.68 0.89 8.58
N LEU A 80 0.73 0.99 7.24
CA LEU A 80 0.50 -0.18 6.37
C LEU A 80 1.63 -1.21 6.50
N THR A 81 2.88 -0.78 6.71
CA THR A 81 4.02 -1.68 6.97
C THR A 81 3.80 -2.45 8.27
N GLU A 82 3.47 -1.75 9.36
CA GLU A 82 3.17 -2.38 10.66
C GLU A 82 2.05 -3.43 10.54
N TYR A 83 1.02 -3.15 9.74
CA TYR A 83 -0.06 -4.11 9.48
C TYR A 83 0.40 -5.30 8.66
N ASN A 84 1.16 -5.07 7.58
CA ASN A 84 1.66 -6.12 6.70
C ASN A 84 2.63 -7.06 7.41
N GLU A 85 3.37 -6.56 8.40
CA GLU A 85 4.28 -7.34 9.25
C GLU A 85 3.59 -7.95 10.48
N GLY A 86 2.30 -7.67 10.71
CA GLY A 86 1.52 -8.19 11.84
C GLY A 86 1.82 -7.52 13.18
N THR A 87 2.45 -6.34 13.18
CA THR A 87 2.67 -5.50 14.37
C THR A 87 1.36 -4.89 14.87
N ILE A 88 0.48 -4.47 13.95
CA ILE A 88 -0.87 -3.96 14.25
C ILE A 88 -1.93 -4.74 13.48
N GLY A 89 -2.95 -5.25 14.18
CA GLY A 89 -3.89 -6.21 13.57
C GLY A 89 -3.18 -7.39 12.88
N PRO A 90 -3.91 -8.28 12.20
CA PRO A 90 -4.77 -9.26 12.87
C PRO A 90 -4.03 -9.85 14.08
N GLY A 91 -4.62 -9.78 15.27
CA GLY A 91 -4.00 -10.34 16.47
C GLY A 91 -3.43 -11.73 16.22
N HIS A 92 -2.26 -12.02 16.81
CA HIS A 92 -1.59 -13.33 16.76
C HIS A 92 -2.63 -14.45 16.75
N CYS A 93 -2.53 -15.39 15.81
CA CYS A 93 -3.26 -16.63 15.95
C CYS A 93 -2.91 -17.20 17.33
N ASN A 94 -3.88 -17.23 18.25
CA ASN A 94 -3.69 -17.99 19.47
C ASN A 94 -3.66 -19.46 19.01
N ASP A 95 -2.50 -20.10 19.13
CA ASP A 95 -2.29 -21.54 18.93
C ASP A 95 -3.30 -22.38 19.73
#